data_AF-A0A7X6F0V6-F1
#
_entry.id   AF-A0A7X6F0V6-F1
#
_cell.length_a   1.000
_cell.length_b   1.000
_cell.length_c   1.000
_cell.angle_alpha   90.00
_cell.angle_beta   90.00
_cell.angle_gamma   90.00
#
_symmetry.space_group_name_H-M   'P 1'
#
loop_
_entity.id
_entity.type
_entity.pdbx_description
1 polymer ?
#
loop_
_entity_poly.entity_id
_entity_poly.type
_entity_poly.pdbx_seq_one_letter_code
_entity_poly.pdbx_strand_id
1 'polypeptide(L)' 'MSTMNISLPDNLKQFVDQQVAGRGYGTSSEYVRELIRRDKDRQHLRNLLLEGASSETTEPVDAPYFDSLRARASRQSYT' A
#
# COMPACT_ATOMS: atom_id res chain seq x y z
N MET A 1 13.54 18.88 7.29
CA MET A 1 12.48 18.48 6.35
C MET A 1 12.56 19.38 5.14
N SER A 2 12.46 18.81 3.93
CA SER A 2 12.34 19.60 2.70
C SER A 2 10.88 20.06 2.52
N THR A 3 10.69 21.30 2.11
CA THR A 3 9.37 21.87 1.83
C THR A 3 9.00 21.69 0.35
N MET A 4 7.70 21.55 0.08
CA MET A 4 7.15 21.48 -1.27
C MET A 4 5.96 22.44 -1.35
N ASN A 5 6.02 23.39 -2.28
CA ASN A 5 4.93 24.34 -2.54
C ASN A 5 4.10 23.82 -3.71
N ILE A 6 2.78 23.83 -3.57
CA ILE A 6 1.83 23.35 -4.59
C ILE A 6 0.75 24.41 -4.76
N SER A 7 0.61 24.95 -5.97
CA SER A 7 -0.52 25.81 -6.32
C SER A 7 -1.71 24.94 -6.72
N LEU A 8 -2.86 25.18 -6.11
CA LEU A 8 -4.10 24.47 -6.40
C LEU A 8 -5.14 25.46 -6.94
N PRO A 9 -5.92 25.09 -7.97
CA PRO A 9 -7.14 25.81 -8.32
C PRO A 9 -8.15 25.76 -7.15
N ASP A 10 -9.03 26.75 -7.08
CA ASP A 10 -9.94 26.96 -5.94
C ASP A 10 -10.80 25.74 -5.61
N ASN A 11 -11.25 25.00 -6.63
CA ASN A 11 -12.03 23.79 -6.45
C ASN A 11 -11.25 22.68 -5.71
N LEU A 12 -9.97 22.49 -6.04
CA LEU A 12 -9.11 21.51 -5.37
C LEU A 12 -8.73 21.98 -3.97
N LYS A 13 -8.52 23.28 -3.77
CA LYS A 13 -8.31 23.84 -2.44
C LYS A 13 -9.52 23.58 -1.53
N GLN A 14 -10.73 23.90 -1.98
CA GLN A 14 -11.95 23.65 -1.22
C GLN A 14 -12.13 22.16 -0.89
N PHE A 15 -11.85 21.28 -1.85
CA PHE A 15 -11.90 19.84 -1.60
C PHE A 15 -10.92 19.43 -0.50
N VAL A 16 -9.67 19.89 -0.54
CA VAL A 16 -8.66 19.59 0.49
C VAL A 16 -9.11 20.13 1.85
N ASP A 17 -9.63 21.35 1.92
CA ASP A 17 -10.11 21.95 3.17
C ASP A 17 -11.25 21.13 3.79
N GLN A 18 -12.18 20.60 2.98
CA GLN A 18 -13.24 19.70 3.44
C GLN A 18 -12.67 18.37 3.95
N GLN A 19 -11.65 17.81 3.31
CA GLN A 19 -11.01 16.58 3.79
C GLN A 19 -10.31 16.80 5.12
N VAL A 20 -9.65 17.94 5.30
CA VAL A 20 -8.98 18.31 6.55
C VAL A 20 -10.00 18.42 7.68
N ALA A 21 -11.07 19.20 7.47
CA ALA A 21 -12.13 19.40 8.47
C ALA A 21 -12.90 18.10 8.80
N GLY A 22 -13.22 17.29 7.79
CA GLY A 22 -14.08 16.12 7.95
C GLY A 22 -13.38 14.84 8.41
N ARG A 23 -12.06 14.74 8.26
CA ARG A 23 -11.29 13.51 8.56
C ARG A 23 -10.25 13.68 9.66
N GLY A 24 -10.25 14.81 10.36
CA GLY A 24 -9.41 15.06 11.53
C GLY A 24 -7.94 15.31 11.20
N TYR A 25 -7.61 15.72 9.97
CA TYR A 25 -6.24 16.18 9.69
C TYR A 25 -6.01 17.56 10.30
N GLY A 26 -4.81 17.83 10.80
CA GLY A 26 -4.46 19.13 11.36
C GLY A 26 -4.09 20.18 10.30
N THR A 27 -3.65 19.75 9.11
CA THR A 27 -3.25 20.66 8.01
C THR A 27 -3.48 20.04 6.63
N SER A 28 -3.57 20.89 5.59
CA SER A 28 -3.59 20.46 4.19
C SER A 28 -2.34 19.65 3.82
N SER A 29 -1.17 20.03 4.34
CA SER A 29 0.08 19.30 4.12
C SER A 29 0.07 17.90 4.73
N GLU A 30 -0.68 17.68 5.82
CA GLU A 30 -0.86 16.35 6.40
C GLU A 30 -1.73 15.48 5.52
N TYR A 31 -2.85 16.00 5.03
CA TYR A 31 -3.70 15.29 4.09
C TYR A 31 -2.93 14.88 2.83
N VAL A 32 -2.16 15.80 2.24
CA VAL A 32 -1.35 15.51 1.04
C VAL A 32 -0.27 14.47 1.33
N ARG A 33 0.42 14.55 2.48
CA ARG A 33 1.41 13.53 2.87
C ARG A 33 0.78 12.14 2.96
N GLU A 34 -0.43 12.06 3.51
CA GLU A 34 -1.16 10.79 3.62
C GLU A 34 -1.58 10.25 2.25
N LEU A 35 -2.05 11.11 1.34
CA LEU A 35 -2.33 10.70 -0.05
C LEU A 35 -1.08 10.15 -0.74
N ILE A 36 0.08 10.78 -0.55
CA ILE A 36 1.35 10.32 -1.14
C ILE A 36 1.72 8.93 -0.60
N ARG A 37 1.54 8.68 0.71
CA ARG A 37 1.80 7.35 1.29
C ARG A 37 0.90 6.29 0.68
N ARG A 38 -0.40 6.56 0.60
CA ARG A 38 -1.37 5.63 -0.01
C ARG A 38 -1.06 5.35 -1.47
N ASP A 39 -0.62 6.37 -2.21
CA ASP A 39 -0.20 6.17 -3.60
C ASP A 39 1.06 5.29 -3.68
N LYS A 40 2.04 5.53 -2.81
CA LYS A 40 3.25 4.69 -2.72
C LYS A 40 2.89 3.23 -2.39
N ASP A 41 1.98 3.00 -1.44
CA ASP A 41 1.54 1.65 -1.06
C ASP A 41 0.83 0.95 -2.23
N ARG A 42 -0.01 1.69 -2.96
CA ARG A 42 -0.69 1.19 -4.16
C ARG A 42 0.30 0.85 -5.28
N GLN A 43 1.31 1.69 -5.50
CA GLN A 43 2.37 1.41 -6.47
C GLN A 43 3.19 0.18 -6.05
N HIS A 44 3.50 0.05 -4.77
CA HIS A 44 4.22 -1.11 -4.25
C HIS A 44 3.43 -2.41 -4.47
N LEU A 45 2.14 -2.44 -4.10
CA LEU A 45 1.28 -3.60 -4.35
C LEU A 45 1.18 -3.94 -5.84
N ARG A 46 1.03 -2.93 -6.70
CA ARG A 46 1.00 -3.12 -8.16
C ARG A 46 2.28 -3.80 -8.64
N ASN A 47 3.44 -3.39 -8.14
CA ASN A 47 4.72 -3.97 -8.55
C ASN A 47 4.82 -5.44 -8.12
N LEU A 48 4.38 -5.80 -6.91
CA LEU A 48 4.34 -7.19 -6.44
C LEU A 48 3.41 -8.06 -7.29
N LEU A 49 2.25 -7.53 -7.68
CA LEU A 49 1.32 -8.25 -8.57
C LEU A 49 1.92 -8.48 -9.96
N LEU A 50 2.63 -7.49 -10.51
CA LEU A 50 3.31 -7.63 -11.80
C LEU A 50 4.49 -8.61 -11.72
N GLU A 51 5.23 -8.61 -10.62
CA GLU A 51 6.28 -9.59 -10.35
C GLU A 51 5.71 -11.01 -10.30
N GLY A 52 4.63 -11.23 -9.54
CA GLY A 52 3.95 -12.52 -9.49
C GLY A 52 3.40 -12.94 -10.87
N ALA A 53 2.79 -12.02 -11.62
CA ALA A 53 2.28 -12.29 -12.96
C ALA A 53 3.38 -12.60 -13.99
N SER A 54 4.60 -12.12 -13.75
CA SER A 54 5.77 -12.39 -14.61
C SER A 54 6.56 -13.64 -14.18
N SER A 55 6.22 -14.22 -13.02
CA SER A 55 6.86 -15.44 -12.53
C SER A 55 6.46 -16.67 -13.33
N GLU A 56 7.27 -17.72 -13.28
CA GLU A 56 6.94 -19.00 -13.90
C GLU A 56 5.65 -19.56 -13.33
N THR A 57 4.76 -20.01 -14.21
CA THR A 57 3.53 -20.69 -13.82
C THR A 57 3.89 -22.02 -13.14
N THR A 58 3.28 -22.25 -11.99
CA THR A 58 3.42 -23.51 -11.25
C THR A 58 2.15 -24.34 -11.38
N GLU A 59 2.24 -25.61 -11.00
CA GLU A 59 1.07 -26.48 -10.89
C GLU A 59 0.07 -25.92 -9.87
N PRO A 60 -1.24 -26.17 -10.06
CA PRO A 60 -2.26 -25.74 -9.12
C PRO A 60 -1.94 -26.17 -7.68
N VAL A 61 -1.96 -25.19 -6.78
CA VAL A 61 -1.75 -25.42 -5.35
C VAL A 61 -2.99 -26.08 -4.74
N ASP A 62 -2.79 -27.17 -4.00
CA ASP A 62 -3.85 -27.95 -3.37
C ASP A 62 -3.70 -28.04 -1.84
N ALA A 63 -4.61 -28.78 -1.18
CA ALA A 63 -4.57 -28.97 0.26
C ALA A 63 -3.28 -29.69 0.74
N PRO A 64 -2.83 -30.80 0.11
CA PRO A 64 -1.56 -31.44 0.41
C PRO A 64 -0.34 -30.49 0.37
N TYR A 65 -0.30 -29.58 -0.61
CA TYR A 65 0.75 -28.55 -0.66
C TYR A 65 0.77 -27.73 0.63
N PHE A 66 -0.36 -27.20 1.07
CA PHE A 66 -0.43 -26.38 2.28
C PHE A 66 -0.14 -27.16 3.57
N ASP A 67 -0.51 -28.44 3.63
CA ASP A 67 -0.18 -29.30 4.77
C ASP A 67 1.33 -29.52 4.88
N SER A 68 2.00 -29.80 3.74
CA SER A 68 3.46 -29.92 3.71
C SER A 68 4.17 -28.61 4.07
N LEU A 69 3.63 -27.47 3.62
CA LEU A 69 4.18 -26.14 3.89
C LEU A 69 4.09 -25.80 5.38
N ARG A 70 2.94 -26.06 6.02
CA ARG A 70 2.77 -25.86 7.47
C ARG A 70 3.70 -26.75 8.29
N ALA A 71 3.81 -28.03 7.93
CA ALA A 71 4.69 -28.98 8.61
C ALA A 71 6.18 -28.60 8.50
N ARG A 72 6.58 -27.93 7.41
CA ARG A 72 7.93 -27.37 7.25
C ARG A 72 8.14 -26.13 8.11
N ALA A 73 7.21 -25.18 8.08
CA ALA A 73 7.30 -23.93 8.84
C ALA A 73 7.39 -24.20 10.35
N SER A 74 6.59 -25.14 10.87
CA SER A 74 6.60 -25.50 12.30
C SER A 74 7.90 -26.17 12.75
N ARG A 75 8.62 -26.85 11.85
CA ARG A 75 9.95 -27.44 12.15
C ARG A 75 11.04 -26.37 12.21
N GLN A 76 10.95 -25.32 11.39
CA GLN A 76 11.90 -24.20 11.43
C GLN A 76 11.72 -23.29 12.64
N SER A 77 10.53 -23.26 13.27
CA SER A 77 10.29 -22.48 14.49
C SER A 77 10.89 -23.09 15.76
N TYR A 78 11.45 -24.30 15.68
CA TYR A 78 12.04 -25.04 16.80
C TYR A 78 13.58 -25.01 16.83
N THR A 79 14.21 -24.22 15.95
CA THR A 79 15.65 -23.91 15.92
C THR A 79 15.84 -22.41 16.07
#